data_AF-A0A2G6K7H6-F1
#
_entry.id   AF-A0A2G6K7H6-F1
#
_cell.length_a   1.000
_cell.length_b   1.000
_cell.length_c   1.000
_cell.angle_alpha   90.00
_cell.angle_beta   90.00
_cell.angle_gamma   90.00
#
_symmetry.space_group_name_H-M   'P 1'
#
loop_
_entity.id
_entity.type
_entity.pdbx_description
1 polymer ?
#
loop_
_entity_poly.entity_id
_entity_poly.type
_entity_poly.pdbx_seq_one_letter_code
_entity_poly.pdbx_strand_id
1 'polypeptide(L)'
;MSDRRAVVAEALRVHGTLYADERETLIRRWSRLNQRLQAFHNVTIDLYIRDRDANEHKVTLEVRADGFNTFVAKTSGRDLTGSLNEVRDDMVRQLNQAKEKREPKNNRRRRTTD
;
A
#
# COMPACT_ATOMS: atom_id res chain seq x y z
N MET A 1 17.31 8.47 16.96
CA MET A 1 17.14 7.80 15.65
C MET A 1 15.81 7.07 15.71
N SER A 2 14.77 7.57 15.03
CA SER A 2 13.49 6.87 15.02
C SER A 2 13.67 5.55 14.27
N ASP A 3 13.54 4.45 14.99
CA ASP A 3 13.59 3.11 14.43
C ASP A 3 12.55 3.01 13.31
N ARG A 4 13.02 2.78 12.07
CA ARG A 4 12.16 2.90 10.90
C ARG A 4 11.36 1.61 10.75
N ARG A 5 10.24 1.54 11.48
CA ARG A 5 9.34 0.38 11.52
C ARG A 5 9.10 -0.22 10.13
N ALA A 6 9.30 -1.53 10.02
CA ALA A 6 9.09 -2.31 8.79
C ALA A 6 7.64 -2.79 8.71
N VAL A 7 6.68 -1.86 8.73
CA VAL A 7 5.23 -2.12 8.73
C VAL A 7 4.82 -3.13 7.66
N VAL A 8 5.34 -3.00 6.43
CA VAL A 8 5.00 -3.95 5.35
C VAL A 8 5.51 -5.36 5.67
N ALA A 9 6.73 -5.50 6.17
CA ALA A 9 7.29 -6.81 6.49
C ALA A 9 6.52 -7.52 7.62
N GLU A 10 6.07 -6.75 8.61
CA GLU A 10 5.31 -7.20 9.79
C GLU A 10 3.84 -7.52 9.47
N ALA A 11 3.19 -6.69 8.66
CA ALA A 11 1.74 -6.72 8.48
C ALA A 11 1.28 -7.46 7.20
N LEU A 12 2.18 -7.74 6.26
CA LEU A 12 1.86 -8.38 4.98
C LEU A 12 1.54 -9.86 5.14
N ARG A 13 0.29 -10.20 4.83
CA ARG A 13 -0.22 -11.54 4.60
C ARG A 13 -0.49 -11.73 3.12
N VAL A 14 -0.03 -12.84 2.56
CA VAL A 14 -0.21 -13.17 1.14
C VAL A 14 -1.17 -14.34 1.02
N HIS A 15 -2.19 -14.17 0.20
CA HIS A 15 -3.23 -15.14 -0.10
C HIS A 15 -3.07 -15.55 -1.57
N GLY A 16 -2.44 -16.69 -1.79
CA GLY A 16 -2.04 -17.18 -3.10
C GLY A 16 -0.56 -17.58 -3.12
N THR A 17 -0.03 -17.85 -4.31
CA THR A 17 1.36 -18.31 -4.46
C THR A 17 2.31 -17.13 -4.59
N LEU A 18 3.21 -16.97 -3.63
CA LEU A 18 4.36 -16.06 -3.67
C LEU A 18 5.54 -16.76 -2.98
N TYR A 19 6.65 -16.92 -3.68
CA TYR A 19 7.84 -17.58 -3.13
C TYR A 19 8.56 -16.66 -2.14
N ALA A 20 9.44 -17.24 -1.30
CA ALA A 20 10.08 -16.51 -0.19
C ALA A 20 11.03 -15.39 -0.68
N ASP A 21 11.77 -15.65 -1.75
CA ASP A 21 12.64 -14.69 -2.45
C ASP A 21 11.85 -13.57 -3.16
N GLU A 22 10.71 -13.92 -3.74
CA GLU A 22 9.76 -12.95 -4.30
C GLU A 22 9.20 -12.04 -3.20
N ARG A 23 8.85 -12.60 -2.03
CA ARG A 23 8.36 -11.84 -0.88
C ARG A 23 9.40 -10.85 -0.36
N GLU A 24 10.65 -11.29 -0.22
CA GLU A 24 11.72 -10.41 0.23
C GLU A 24 11.96 -9.26 -0.75
N THR A 25 11.98 -9.57 -2.05
CA THR A 25 12.10 -8.59 -3.13
C THR A 25 10.91 -7.63 -3.17
N LEU A 26 9.70 -8.13 -2.95
CA LEU A 26 8.48 -7.33 -2.86
C LEU A 26 8.56 -6.31 -1.72
N ILE A 27 8.94 -6.75 -0.52
CA ILE A 27 9.08 -5.88 0.66
C ILE A 27 10.07 -4.75 0.39
N ARG A 28 11.22 -5.05 -0.23
CA ARG A 28 12.21 -4.03 -0.62
C ARG A 28 11.61 -3.02 -1.63
N ARG A 29 10.95 -3.51 -2.67
CA ARG A 29 10.30 -2.68 -3.72
C ARG A 29 9.14 -1.85 -3.18
N TRP A 30 8.54 -2.27 -2.08
CA TRP A 30 7.42 -1.59 -1.42
C TRP A 30 7.88 -0.64 -0.31
N SER A 31 9.17 -0.26 -0.31
CA SER A 31 9.71 0.72 0.64
C SER A 31 8.87 2.00 0.71
N ARG A 32 8.42 2.56 -0.43
CA ARG A 32 7.54 3.75 -0.47
C ARG A 32 6.22 3.54 0.25
N LEU A 33 5.56 2.40 0.03
CA LEU A 33 4.36 2.03 0.76
C LEU A 33 4.64 1.89 2.26
N ASN A 34 5.76 1.26 2.63
CA ASN A 34 6.19 1.16 4.02
C ASN A 34 6.35 2.53 4.69
N GLN A 35 7.00 3.50 4.01
CA GLN A 35 7.14 4.86 4.56
C GLN A 35 5.77 5.49 4.82
N ARG A 36 4.80 5.25 3.94
CA ARG A 36 3.49 5.88 4.08
C ARG A 36 2.66 5.27 5.21
N LEU A 37 2.74 3.95 5.37
CA LEU A 37 2.03 3.20 6.40
C LEU A 37 2.51 3.50 7.82
N GLN A 38 3.74 4.02 7.99
CA GLN A 38 4.24 4.47 9.30
C GLN A 38 3.38 5.58 9.94
N ALA A 39 2.61 6.31 9.14
CA ALA A 39 1.71 7.35 9.64
C ALA A 39 0.35 6.79 10.14
N PHE A 40 0.16 5.47 10.11
CA PHE A 40 -1.09 4.79 10.45
C PHE A 40 -0.85 3.81 11.62
N HIS A 41 -1.89 3.57 12.42
CA HIS A 41 -1.86 2.67 13.57
C HIS A 41 -2.62 1.37 13.25
N ASN A 42 -2.19 0.25 13.87
CA ASN A 42 -2.80 -1.08 13.74
C ASN A 42 -3.04 -1.51 12.28
N VAL A 43 -1.99 -1.36 11.46
CA VAL A 43 -2.05 -1.68 10.03
C VAL A 43 -2.08 -3.19 9.80
N THR A 44 -3.01 -3.65 8.97
CA THR A 44 -2.97 -4.99 8.34
C THR A 44 -2.92 -4.86 6.83
N ILE A 45 -2.16 -5.75 6.17
CA ILE A 45 -2.01 -5.75 4.71
C ILE A 45 -2.29 -7.15 4.20
N ASP A 46 -3.29 -7.27 3.33
CA ASP A 46 -3.66 -8.54 2.71
C ASP A 46 -3.47 -8.43 1.19
N LEU A 47 -2.58 -9.24 0.64
CA LEU A 47 -2.29 -9.33 -0.79
C LEU A 47 -2.88 -10.62 -1.35
N TYR A 48 -3.88 -10.51 -2.21
CA TYR A 48 -4.49 -11.63 -2.90
C TYR A 48 -3.95 -11.72 -4.32
N ILE A 49 -3.40 -12.89 -4.67
CA ILE A 49 -2.94 -13.21 -6.01
C ILE A 49 -3.75 -14.40 -6.49
N ARG A 50 -4.53 -14.20 -7.56
CA ARG A 50 -5.35 -15.24 -8.19
C ARG A 50 -4.93 -15.42 -9.65
N ASP A 51 -5.27 -16.59 -10.18
CA ASP A 51 -5.11 -16.92 -11.59
C ASP A 51 -3.63 -16.84 -12.06
N ARG A 52 -2.65 -17.22 -11.21
CA ARG A 52 -1.18 -17.09 -11.45
C ARG A 52 -0.65 -17.87 -12.66
N ASP A 53 -1.31 -18.93 -13.08
CA ASP A 53 -0.91 -19.72 -14.26
C ASP A 53 -1.85 -19.49 -15.47
N ALA A 54 -2.80 -18.56 -15.32
CA ALA A 54 -3.71 -18.19 -16.40
C ALA A 54 -3.11 -17.08 -17.26
N ASN A 55 -3.73 -16.82 -18.40
CA ASN A 55 -3.37 -15.73 -19.32
C ASN A 55 -3.47 -14.32 -18.70
N GLU A 56 -4.04 -14.20 -17.50
CA GLU A 56 -4.21 -12.94 -16.79
C GLU A 56 -4.31 -13.21 -15.28
N HIS A 57 -3.42 -12.62 -14.51
CA HIS A 57 -3.43 -12.70 -13.05
C HIS A 57 -4.30 -11.58 -12.50
N LYS A 58 -4.97 -11.84 -11.37
CA LYS A 58 -5.71 -10.81 -10.63
C LYS A 58 -5.01 -10.57 -9.31
N VAL A 59 -4.62 -9.32 -9.09
CA VAL A 59 -3.96 -8.87 -7.87
C VAL A 59 -4.89 -7.91 -7.14
N THR A 60 -5.14 -8.20 -5.87
CA THR A 60 -5.86 -7.28 -4.97
C THR A 60 -5.02 -7.01 -3.74
N LEU A 61 -4.81 -5.74 -3.43
CA LEU A 61 -4.14 -5.28 -2.22
C LEU A 61 -5.16 -4.59 -1.32
N GLU A 62 -5.38 -5.16 -0.14
CA GLU A 62 -6.20 -4.56 0.90
C GLU A 62 -5.30 -4.04 2.03
N VAL A 63 -5.59 -2.83 2.49
CA VAL A 63 -4.95 -2.24 3.68
C VAL A 63 -6.03 -1.77 4.64
N ARG A 64 -5.91 -2.19 5.90
CA ARG A 64 -6.77 -1.71 7.00
C ARG A 64 -5.90 -0.98 8.01
N ALA A 65 -6.44 0.10 8.55
CA ALA A 65 -5.79 0.92 9.56
C ALA A 65 -6.84 1.60 10.44
N ASP A 66 -6.52 1.85 11.71
CA ASP A 66 -7.48 2.38 12.66
C ASP A 66 -8.02 3.76 12.26
N GLY A 67 -9.35 3.89 12.34
CA GLY A 67 -10.07 5.11 12.02
C GLY A 67 -10.20 5.39 10.51
N PHE A 68 -9.76 4.48 9.64
CA PHE A 68 -9.96 4.60 8.19
C PHE A 68 -10.84 3.47 7.67
N ASN A 69 -11.58 3.76 6.60
CA ASN A 69 -12.19 2.71 5.81
C ASN A 69 -11.09 1.83 5.18
N THR A 70 -11.42 0.58 4.87
CA THR A 70 -10.48 -0.32 4.19
C THR A 70 -10.12 0.25 2.83
N PHE A 71 -8.81 0.35 2.56
CA PHE A 71 -8.28 0.72 1.25
C PHE A 71 -8.15 -0.53 0.40
N VAL A 72 -8.54 -0.44 -0.87
CA VAL A 72 -8.51 -1.57 -1.79
C VAL A 72 -7.96 -1.10 -3.13
N ALA A 73 -6.91 -1.74 -3.61
CA ALA A 73 -6.38 -1.57 -4.96
C ALA A 73 -6.47 -2.90 -5.70
N LYS A 74 -6.92 -2.88 -6.95
CA LYS A 74 -7.11 -4.08 -7.78
C LYS A 74 -6.54 -3.82 -9.15
N THR A 75 -5.85 -4.81 -9.70
CA THR A 75 -5.44 -4.81 -11.10
C THR A 75 -5.50 -6.24 -11.65
N SER A 76 -5.53 -6.33 -12.97
CA SER A 76 -5.37 -7.59 -13.68
C SER A 76 -4.34 -7.42 -14.81
N GLY A 77 -3.50 -8.43 -15.00
CA GLY A 77 -2.39 -8.31 -15.95
C GLY A 77 -1.63 -9.60 -16.15
N ARG A 78 -0.90 -9.67 -17.28
CA ARG A 78 -0.07 -10.83 -17.63
C ARG A 78 1.30 -10.83 -16.95
N ASP A 79 1.75 -9.65 -16.50
CA ASP A 79 2.98 -9.49 -15.73
C ASP A 79 2.62 -9.27 -14.25
N LEU A 80 2.93 -10.26 -13.42
CA LEU A 80 2.71 -10.18 -11.98
C LEU A 80 3.53 -9.04 -11.35
N THR A 81 4.76 -8.80 -11.82
CA THR A 81 5.60 -7.73 -11.26
C THR A 81 5.01 -6.36 -11.54
N GLY A 82 4.60 -6.09 -12.79
CA GLY A 82 3.87 -4.89 -13.18
C GLY A 82 2.61 -4.71 -12.35
N SER A 83 1.80 -5.77 -12.22
CA SER A 83 0.57 -5.77 -11.43
C SER A 83 0.82 -5.42 -9.96
N LEU A 84 1.87 -5.97 -9.34
CA LEU A 84 2.26 -5.67 -7.96
C LEU A 84 2.75 -4.22 -7.78
N ASN A 85 3.39 -3.64 -8.79
CA ASN A 85 3.80 -2.23 -8.76
C ASN A 85 2.59 -1.30 -8.90
N GLU A 86 1.64 -1.65 -9.76
CA GLU A 86 0.43 -0.86 -9.99
C GLU A 86 -0.43 -0.78 -8.73
N VAL A 87 -0.75 -1.92 -8.09
CA VAL A 87 -1.53 -1.91 -6.85
C VAL A 87 -0.81 -1.19 -5.71
N ARG A 88 0.53 -1.22 -5.68
CA ARG A 88 1.34 -0.45 -4.72
C ARG A 88 1.15 1.05 -4.94
N ASP A 89 1.28 1.51 -6.18
CA ASP A 89 1.22 2.94 -6.50
C ASP A 89 -0.18 3.50 -6.26
N ASP A 90 -1.21 2.75 -6.61
CA ASP A 90 -2.59 3.07 -6.29
C ASP A 90 -2.84 3.11 -4.78
N MET A 91 -2.31 2.15 -4.02
CA MET A 91 -2.43 2.13 -2.56
C MET A 91 -1.74 3.35 -1.93
N VAL A 92 -0.53 3.69 -2.38
CA VAL A 92 0.18 4.90 -1.92
C VAL A 92 -0.66 6.15 -2.20
N ARG A 93 -1.27 6.24 -3.38
CA ARG A 93 -2.16 7.35 -3.75
C ARG A 93 -3.39 7.43 -2.83
N GLN A 94 -4.06 6.32 -2.54
CA GLN A 94 -5.22 6.29 -1.66
C GLN A 94 -4.86 6.73 -0.23
N LEU A 95 -3.74 6.22 0.31
CA LEU A 95 -3.25 6.60 1.64
C LEU A 95 -2.87 8.09 1.72
N ASN A 96 -2.30 8.66 0.65
CA ASN A 96 -2.03 10.09 0.56
C ASN A 96 -3.32 10.91 0.64
N GLN A 97 -4.31 10.57 -0.19
CA GLN A 97 -5.59 11.27 -0.20
C GLN A 97 -6.32 11.17 1.15
N ALA A 98 -6.26 10.02 1.82
CA ALA A 98 -6.90 9.84 3.12
C ALA A 98 -6.30 10.73 4.21
N LYS A 99 -4.97 10.92 4.17
CA LYS A 99 -4.26 11.83 5.07
C LYS A 99 -4.58 13.29 4.77
N GLU A 100 -4.54 13.70 3.50
CA GLU A 100 -4.92 15.06 3.09
C GLU A 100 -6.36 15.41 3.49
N LYS A 101 -7.30 14.47 3.33
CA LYS A 101 -8.70 14.66 3.75
C LYS A 101 -8.88 14.79 5.27
N ARG A 102 -8.01 14.16 6.07
CA ARG A 102 -8.01 14.28 7.54
C ARG A 102 -7.29 15.52 8.06
N GLU A 103 -6.47 16.16 7.24
CA GLU A 103 -5.81 17.44 7.56
C GLU A 103 -6.43 18.63 6.79
N PRO A 104 -7.76 18.85 6.77
CA PRO A 104 -8.35 19.72 5.76
C PRO A 104 -8.10 21.23 5.95
N LYS A 105 -7.45 21.73 7.01
CA LYS A 105 -7.51 23.18 7.36
C LYS A 105 -6.35 23.81 8.13
N ASN A 106 -5.07 23.56 7.80
CA ASN A 106 -3.99 24.43 8.30
C ASN A 106 -3.21 25.23 7.24
N ASN A 107 -3.53 25.08 5.94
CA ASN A 107 -2.72 25.72 4.87
C ASN A 107 -3.43 26.80 4.03
N ARG A 108 -4.61 27.30 4.44
CA ARG A 108 -5.28 28.44 3.76
C ARG A 108 -5.23 29.77 4.52
N ARG A 109 -4.45 29.88 5.61
CA ARG A 109 -4.32 31.13 6.41
C ARG A 109 -2.96 31.85 6.29
N ARG A 110 -2.25 31.72 5.17
CA ARG A 110 -1.07 32.55 4.86
C ARG A 110 -1.03 33.07 3.42
N ARG A 111 -2.14 33.68 2.97
CA ARG A 111 -2.15 34.59 1.82
C ARG A 111 -3.09 35.77 2.12
N THR A 112 -2.74 36.56 3.13
CA THR A 112 -3.27 37.92 3.33
C THR A 112 -2.20 38.73 4.06
N THR A 113 -1.22 39.17 3.28
CA THR A 113 -0.24 40.25 3.50
C THR A 113 0.53 40.23 2.17
N ASP A 114 0.53 41.23 1.30
CA ASP A 114 0.25 42.67 1.34
C ASP A 114 -0.35 43.03 -0.03
#